data_AF-A0A2S8Q2Z2-F1
#
_entry.id   AF-A0A2S8Q2Z2-F1
#
_cell.length_a   1.000
_cell.length_b   1.000
_cell.length_c   1.000
_cell.angle_alpha   90.00
_cell.angle_beta   90.00
_cell.angle_gamma   90.00
#
_symmetry.space_group_name_H-M   'P 1'
#
loop_
_entity.id
_entity.type
_entity.pdbx_description
1 polymer ?
#
loop_
_entity_poly.entity_id
_entity_poly.type
_entity_poly.pdbx_seq_one_letter_code
_entity_poly.pdbx_strand_id
1 'polypeptide(L)'
;MVDKWTNVINDCWVLGGIHRHADFHLMSAEAPSNLWNHEQGYHIVTAREILGLLNFGYKREKHGKQVIYKCKNPSSADRASLLPYRILMKKAMGQGPSSITKLISEQVTGFNEEIRTFDYSSLKPLENNIEAR
;
A
#
# COMPACT_ATOMS: atom_id res chain seq x y z
N MET A 1 -9.25 -18.42 16.94
CA MET A 1 -8.52 -17.54 17.88
C MET A 1 -7.71 -16.53 17.07
N VAL A 2 -7.71 -15.25 17.42
CA VAL A 2 -6.80 -14.25 16.83
C VAL A 2 -5.54 -14.29 17.71
N ASP A 3 -4.39 -14.59 17.12
CA ASP A 3 -3.12 -14.53 17.85
C ASP A 3 -2.89 -13.07 18.31
N LYS A 4 -2.53 -12.91 19.59
CA LYS A 4 -2.49 -11.64 20.32
C LYS A 4 -1.51 -10.63 19.73
N TRP A 5 -0.59 -11.09 18.88
CA TRP A 5 0.43 -10.26 18.22
C TRP A 5 0.32 -10.26 16.69
N THR A 6 -0.85 -10.58 16.15
CA THR A 6 -1.04 -10.49 14.70
C THR A 6 -0.90 -9.04 14.21
N ASN A 7 -0.35 -8.86 13.01
CA ASN A 7 -0.24 -7.55 12.35
C ASN A 7 -1.58 -6.78 12.34
N VAL A 8 -2.70 -7.50 12.26
CA VAL A 8 -4.05 -6.91 12.30
C VAL A 8 -4.37 -6.24 13.64
N ILE A 9 -3.90 -6.80 14.76
CA ILE A 9 -4.07 -6.17 16.09
C ILE A 9 -3.16 -4.94 16.19
N ASN A 10 -1.93 -5.01 15.68
CA ASN A 10 -1.04 -3.85 15.66
C ASN A 10 -1.63 -2.68 14.85
N ASP A 11 -2.40 -2.97 13.80
CA ASP A 11 -3.04 -1.95 12.95
C ASP A 11 -4.40 -1.47 13.49
N CYS A 12 -4.84 -1.90 14.69
CA CYS A 12 -6.16 -1.54 15.22
C CYS A 12 -6.36 -0.03 15.43
N TRP A 13 -5.26 0.71 15.60
CA TRP A 13 -5.27 2.16 15.75
C TRP A 13 -5.87 2.85 14.50
N VAL A 14 -5.63 2.30 13.30
CA VAL A 14 -6.24 2.79 12.06
C VAL A 14 -7.74 2.64 12.10
N LEU A 15 -8.26 1.52 12.61
CA LEU A 15 -9.70 1.32 12.75
C LEU A 15 -10.32 2.37 13.69
N GLY A 16 -9.64 2.68 14.80
CA GLY A 16 -10.06 3.77 15.70
C GLY A 16 -10.14 5.13 14.99
N GLY A 17 -9.13 5.47 14.19
CA GLY A 17 -9.15 6.70 13.38
C GLY A 17 -10.24 6.72 12.31
N ILE A 18 -10.51 5.55 11.68
CA ILE A 18 -11.58 5.37 10.69
C ILE A 18 -12.95 5.60 11.32
N HIS A 19 -13.22 5.03 12.50
CA HIS A 19 -14.49 5.25 13.22
C HIS A 19 -14.71 6.71 13.63
N ARG A 20 -13.63 7.48 13.84
CA ARG A 20 -13.70 8.93 14.10
C ARG A 20 -13.85 9.75 12.82
N HIS A 21 -13.85 9.12 11.64
CA HIS A 21 -13.78 9.78 10.33
C HIS A 21 -12.60 10.76 10.22
N ALA A 22 -11.50 10.49 10.92
CA ALA A 22 -10.34 11.37 10.96
C ALA A 22 -9.67 11.48 9.59
N ASP A 23 -9.07 12.62 9.28
CA ASP A 23 -8.16 12.76 8.14
C ASP A 23 -6.83 12.05 8.45
N PHE A 24 -6.31 11.27 7.51
CA PHE A 24 -5.01 10.60 7.63
C PHE A 24 -4.00 11.25 6.70
N HIS A 25 -2.99 11.88 7.28
CA HIS A 25 -1.91 12.52 6.53
C HIS A 25 -0.78 11.52 6.32
N LEU A 26 -0.44 11.27 5.07
CA LEU A 26 0.64 10.37 4.74
C LEU A 26 1.98 11.09 4.90
N MET A 27 2.82 10.56 5.80
CA MET A 27 4.14 11.14 6.10
C MET A 27 5.30 10.43 5.39
N SER A 28 5.02 9.28 4.77
CA SER A 28 6.02 8.47 4.07
C SER A 28 5.79 8.51 2.57
N ALA A 29 6.87 8.50 1.78
CA ALA A 29 6.75 8.36 0.33
C ALA A 29 6.14 6.99 -0.02
N GLU A 30 5.24 6.96 -1.01
CA GLU A 30 4.60 5.75 -1.53
C GLU A 30 5.51 4.98 -2.49
N ALA A 31 6.79 4.86 -2.12
CA ALA A 31 7.77 4.06 -2.83
C ALA A 31 7.50 2.56 -2.61
N PRO A 32 7.76 1.68 -3.59
CA PRO A 32 7.55 0.24 -3.45
C PRO A 32 8.18 -0.35 -2.18
N SER A 33 9.42 0.06 -1.87
CA SER A 33 10.17 -0.38 -0.69
C SER A 33 9.58 0.09 0.65
N ASN A 34 8.69 1.09 0.66
CA ASN A 34 7.96 1.53 1.85
C ASN A 34 6.59 0.86 1.99
N LEU A 35 6.19 0.05 0.99
CA LEU A 35 4.90 -0.60 0.91
C LEU A 35 5.02 -2.13 0.98
N TRP A 36 6.10 -2.68 0.43
CA TRP A 36 6.36 -4.12 0.40
C TRP A 36 7.82 -4.43 0.74
N ASN A 37 8.02 -5.33 1.69
CA ASN A 37 9.33 -5.89 1.97
C ASN A 37 9.60 -7.03 0.97
N HIS A 38 10.44 -6.76 -0.03
CA HIS A 38 10.76 -7.73 -1.09
C HIS A 38 11.65 -8.88 -0.60
N GLU A 39 12.45 -8.68 0.46
CA GLU A 39 13.32 -9.69 1.03
C GLU A 39 12.53 -10.72 1.84
N GLN A 40 11.56 -10.24 2.63
CA GLN A 40 10.80 -11.06 3.58
C GLN A 40 9.38 -11.38 3.11
N GLY A 41 8.92 -10.79 2.00
CA GLY A 41 7.68 -11.15 1.34
C GLY A 41 6.41 -10.71 2.07
N TYR A 42 6.38 -9.51 2.66
CA TYR A 42 5.19 -9.00 3.36
C TYR A 42 4.94 -7.50 3.15
N HIS A 43 3.70 -7.07 3.42
CA HIS A 43 3.33 -5.65 3.48
C HIS A 43 3.97 -4.92 4.64
N ILE A 44 4.64 -3.81 4.37
CA ILE A 44 5.02 -2.86 5.41
C ILE A 44 3.75 -2.20 5.98
N VAL A 45 3.84 -1.71 7.22
CA VAL A 45 2.73 -1.07 7.96
C VAL A 45 1.97 -0.08 7.09
N THR A 46 2.67 0.86 6.46
CA THR A 46 2.10 1.88 5.57
C THR A 46 1.16 1.30 4.51
N ALA A 47 1.53 0.19 3.85
CA ALA A 47 0.67 -0.41 2.83
C ALA A 47 -0.61 -0.98 3.42
N ARG A 48 -0.53 -1.64 4.58
CA ARG A 48 -1.71 -2.22 5.23
C ARG A 48 -2.70 -1.14 5.66
N GLU A 49 -2.18 -0.05 6.21
CA GLU A 49 -2.96 1.11 6.63
C GLU A 49 -3.68 1.74 5.43
N ILE A 50 -2.96 2.01 4.34
CA ILE A 50 -3.56 2.56 3.12
C ILE A 50 -4.61 1.61 2.53
N LEU A 51 -4.31 0.29 2.45
CA LEU A 51 -5.27 -0.71 1.96
C LEU A 51 -6.54 -0.70 2.81
N GLY A 52 -6.40 -0.61 4.14
CA GLY A 52 -7.51 -0.47 5.08
C GLY A 52 -8.35 0.77 4.80
N LEU A 53 -7.72 1.94 4.72
CA LEU A 53 -8.39 3.21 4.43
C LEU A 53 -9.19 3.12 3.13
N LEU A 54 -8.55 2.69 2.03
CA LEU A 54 -9.21 2.56 0.73
C LEU A 54 -10.39 1.57 0.76
N ASN A 55 -10.29 0.50 1.54
CA ASN A 55 -11.37 -0.47 1.70
C ASN A 55 -12.53 0.08 2.53
N PHE A 56 -12.26 0.96 3.51
CA PHE A 56 -13.26 1.48 4.45
C PHE A 56 -13.73 2.90 4.11
N GLY A 57 -13.82 3.20 2.82
CA GLY A 57 -14.53 4.39 2.35
C GLY A 57 -13.69 5.67 2.31
N TYR A 58 -12.38 5.57 2.49
CA TYR A 58 -11.48 6.71 2.31
C TYR A 58 -11.03 6.85 0.87
N LYS A 59 -10.75 8.08 0.46
CA LYS A 59 -10.10 8.38 -0.82
C LYS A 59 -8.84 9.21 -0.60
N ARG A 60 -7.85 8.96 -1.46
CA ARG A 60 -6.63 9.74 -1.54
C ARG A 60 -6.91 11.11 -2.16
N GLU A 61 -6.39 12.16 -1.56
CA GLU A 61 -6.36 13.52 -2.08
C GLU A 61 -4.93 14.06 -2.03
N LYS A 62 -4.50 14.72 -3.11
CA LYS A 62 -3.21 15.44 -3.15
C LYS A 62 -3.47 16.92 -2.88
N HIS A 63 -2.81 17.46 -1.87
CA HIS A 63 -2.84 18.89 -1.50
C HIS A 63 -1.41 19.42 -1.56
N GLY A 64 -1.02 19.92 -2.74
CA GLY A 64 0.37 20.30 -3.02
C GLY A 64 1.29 19.08 -2.90
N LYS A 65 2.25 19.14 -1.96
CA LYS A 65 3.19 18.05 -1.68
C LYS A 65 2.66 17.02 -0.66
N GLN A 66 1.49 17.28 -0.06
CA GLN A 66 0.91 16.39 0.94
C GLN A 66 -0.09 15.43 0.32
N VAL A 67 -0.11 14.21 0.81
CA VAL A 67 -1.14 13.23 0.50
C VAL A 67 -2.00 13.03 1.75
N ILE A 68 -3.30 13.22 1.61
CA ILE A 68 -4.28 13.10 2.70
C ILE A 68 -5.34 12.09 2.27
N TYR A 69 -5.67 11.14 3.14
CA TYR A 69 -6.80 10.25 2.97
C TYR A 69 -7.98 10.80 3.76
N LYS A 70 -9.06 11.11 3.06
CA LYS A 70 -10.29 11.65 3.65
C LYS A 70 -11.43 10.65 3.57
N CYS A 71 -12.27 10.63 4.60
CA CYS A 71 -13.48 9.81 4.58
C CYS A 71 -14.46 10.35 3.54
N LYS A 72 -14.83 9.51 2.56
CA LYS A 72 -15.83 9.84 1.53
C LYS A 72 -17.08 8.98 1.62
N ASN A 73 -17.03 7.91 2.40
CA ASN A 73 -18.17 7.05 2.69
C ASN A 73 -18.20 6.74 4.20
N PRO A 74 -18.79 7.65 5.01
CA PRO A 74 -18.89 7.47 6.46
C PRO A 74 -19.54 6.15 6.84
N SER A 75 -20.61 5.74 6.14
CA SER A 75 -21.28 4.46 6.43
C SER A 75 -20.38 3.24 6.22
N SER A 76 -19.42 3.30 5.29
CA SER A 76 -18.41 2.24 5.14
C SER A 76 -17.37 2.26 6.24
N ALA A 77 -16.98 3.46 6.70
CA ALA A 77 -16.06 3.65 7.82
C ALA A 77 -16.68 3.16 9.14
N ASP A 78 -17.96 3.44 9.38
CA ASP A 78 -18.70 3.02 10.57
C ASP A 78 -18.79 1.49 10.71
N ARG A 79 -18.81 0.79 9.58
CA ARG A 79 -18.82 -0.68 9.52
C ARG A 79 -17.43 -1.30 9.55
N ALA A 80 -16.37 -0.50 9.60
CA ALA A 80 -15.01 -1.03 9.72
C ALA A 80 -14.90 -1.88 10.99
N SER A 81 -14.20 -3.00 10.90
CA SER A 81 -13.95 -3.86 12.05
C SER A 81 -12.76 -4.77 11.78
N LEU A 82 -12.25 -5.39 12.84
CA LEU A 82 -11.05 -6.24 12.78
C LEU A 82 -11.22 -7.43 11.82
N LEU A 83 -12.41 -8.03 11.74
CA LEU A 83 -12.62 -9.23 10.93
C LEU A 83 -12.57 -8.93 9.41
N PRO A 84 -13.33 -7.95 8.87
CA PRO A 84 -13.16 -7.50 7.48
C PRO A 84 -11.73 -7.05 7.16
N TYR A 85 -11.06 -6.33 8.08
CA TYR A 85 -9.67 -5.93 7.88
C TYR A 85 -8.73 -7.15 7.80
N ARG A 86 -8.89 -8.15 8.66
CA ARG A 86 -8.13 -9.40 8.59
C ARG A 86 -8.33 -10.13 7.27
N ILE A 87 -9.58 -10.22 6.80
CA ILE A 87 -9.90 -10.87 5.52
C ILE A 87 -9.23 -10.11 4.36
N LEU A 88 -9.31 -8.78 4.37
CA LEU A 88 -8.64 -7.91 3.42
C LEU A 88 -7.13 -8.15 3.42
N MET A 89 -6.48 -8.16 4.59
CA MET A 89 -5.02 -8.37 4.68
C MET A 89 -4.62 -9.76 4.20
N LYS A 90 -5.39 -10.80 4.51
CA LYS A 90 -5.13 -12.15 3.99
C LYS A 90 -5.23 -12.19 2.46
N LYS A 91 -6.24 -11.54 1.88
CA LYS A 91 -6.41 -11.44 0.42
C LYS A 91 -5.26 -10.68 -0.23
N ALA A 92 -4.88 -9.53 0.33
CA ALA A 92 -3.78 -8.71 -0.17
C ALA A 92 -2.46 -9.48 -0.10
N MET A 93 -2.19 -10.22 0.98
CA MET A 93 -1.00 -11.06 1.10
C MET A 93 -0.94 -12.12 0.00
N GLY A 94 -2.06 -12.75 -0.34
CA GLY A 94 -2.14 -13.70 -1.46
C GLY A 94 -1.87 -13.10 -2.84
N GLN A 95 -2.02 -11.78 -2.98
CA GLN A 95 -1.67 -11.05 -4.21
C GLN A 95 -0.18 -10.63 -4.26
N GLY A 96 0.53 -10.71 -3.14
CA GLY A 96 1.95 -10.33 -3.07
C GLY A 96 2.19 -8.87 -3.49
N PRO A 97 3.30 -8.57 -4.20
CA PRO A 97 3.63 -7.21 -4.64
C PRO A 97 2.55 -6.54 -5.50
N SER A 98 1.73 -7.30 -6.24
CA SER A 98 0.67 -6.73 -7.09
C SER A 98 -0.41 -5.98 -6.29
N SER A 99 -0.55 -6.28 -4.99
CA SER A 99 -1.50 -5.60 -4.11
C SER A 99 -1.16 -4.13 -3.85
N ILE A 100 0.12 -3.74 -3.98
CA ILE A 100 0.58 -2.37 -3.73
C ILE A 100 0.70 -1.52 -4.99
N THR A 101 0.58 -2.10 -6.18
CA THR A 101 0.77 -1.39 -7.46
C THR A 101 -0.14 -0.17 -7.59
N LYS A 102 -1.42 -0.32 -7.20
CA LYS A 102 -2.39 0.79 -7.21
C LYS A 102 -2.15 1.86 -6.15
N LEU A 103 -1.29 1.58 -5.16
CA LEU A 103 -0.95 2.50 -4.08
C LEU A 103 0.22 3.40 -4.46
N ILE A 104 1.10 2.94 -5.35
CA ILE A 104 2.23 3.72 -5.79
C ILE A 104 1.68 4.91 -6.58
N SER A 105 1.78 6.11 -6.01
CA SER A 105 1.53 7.32 -6.79
C SER A 105 2.69 7.53 -7.75
N GLU A 106 2.38 7.96 -8.96
CA GLU A 106 3.39 8.47 -9.88
C GLU A 106 4.22 9.55 -9.17
N GLN A 107 5.51 9.26 -8.95
CA GLN A 107 6.43 10.14 -8.23
C GLN A 107 6.89 11.31 -9.09
N VAL A 108 6.95 11.09 -10.40
CA VAL A 108 7.30 12.09 -11.43
C VAL A 108 6.24 12.02 -12.52
N THR A 109 5.52 13.12 -12.73
CA THR A 109 4.45 13.21 -13.74
C THR A 109 4.92 12.68 -15.09
N GLY A 110 4.22 11.72 -15.66
CA GLY A 110 4.55 11.13 -16.97
C GLY A 110 5.54 9.97 -16.92
N PHE A 111 6.16 9.67 -15.77
CA PHE A 111 7.12 8.57 -15.63
C PHE A 111 6.48 7.20 -15.85
N ASN A 112 5.24 6.99 -15.43
CA ASN A 112 4.54 5.73 -15.70
C ASN A 112 4.24 5.56 -17.18
N GLU A 113 3.97 6.65 -17.89
CA GLU A 113 3.77 6.63 -19.33
C GLU A 113 5.09 6.35 -20.04
N GLU A 114 6.18 7.00 -19.61
CA GLU A 114 7.53 6.73 -20.10
C GLU A 114 7.90 5.25 -19.95
N ILE A 115 7.68 4.66 -18.77
CA ILE A 115 7.89 3.21 -18.54
C ILE A 115 7.07 2.36 -19.52
N ARG A 116 5.78 2.69 -19.74
CA ARG A 116 4.92 1.92 -20.65
C ARG A 116 5.39 2.00 -22.10
N THR A 117 5.90 3.15 -22.49
CA THR A 117 6.40 3.42 -23.84
C THR A 117 7.88 3.05 -24.02
N PHE A 118 8.55 2.61 -22.95
CA PHE A 118 9.97 2.29 -22.98
C PHE A 118 10.23 1.08 -23.87
N ASP A 119 11.18 1.22 -24.79
CA ASP A 119 11.62 0.14 -25.66
C ASP A 119 12.57 -0.79 -24.91
N TYR A 120 12.02 -1.88 -24.38
CA TYR A 120 12.81 -2.89 -23.67
C TYR A 120 13.86 -3.60 -24.56
N SER A 121 13.75 -3.50 -25.89
CA SER A 121 14.77 -4.05 -26.78
C SER A 121 16.08 -3.25 -26.75
N SER A 122 16.04 -2.03 -26.22
CA SER A 122 17.23 -1.18 -26.04
C SER A 122 18.03 -1.52 -24.78
N LEU A 123 17.56 -2.45 -23.94
CA LEU A 123 18.30 -2.87 -22.74
C LEU A 123 19.49 -3.75 -23.13
N LYS A 124 20.67 -3.42 -22.59
CA LYS A 124 21.83 -4.30 -22.72
C LYS A 124 21.53 -5.65 -22.06
N PRO A 125 21.87 -6.78 -22.69
CA PRO A 125 21.80 -8.07 -22.04
C PRO A 125 22.60 -8.05 -20.73
N LEU A 126 22.08 -8.69 -19.68
CA LEU A 126 22.87 -8.97 -18.49
C LEU A 126 24.03 -9.88 -18.91
N GLU A 127 25.23 -9.32 -18.99
CA GLU A 127 26.45 -10.11 -19.12
C GLU A 127 26.58 -10.97 -17.86
N ASN A 128 26.39 -12.29 -18.03
CA ASN A 128 26.68 -13.29 -17.01
C ASN A 128 28.20 -13.31 -16.76
N ASN A 129 28.71 -12.41 -15.93
CA ASN A 129 30.05 -12.54 -15.35
C ASN A 129 29.98 -13.57 -14.21
N ILE A 130 29.77 -14.84 -14.59
CA ILE A 130 30.18 -15.97 -13.77
C ILE A 130 31.61 -16.31 -14.20
N GLU A 131 32.56 -15.51 -13.73
CA GLU A 131 33.94 -15.99 -13.69
C GLU A 131 34.04 -17.01 -12.55
N ALA A 132 34.16 -18.26 -12.94
CA ALA A 132 34.57 -19.34 -12.06
C ALA A 132 35.95 -19.00 -11.44
N ARG A 133 36.00 -18.94 -10.11
CA ARG A 133 37.22 -19.15 -9.32
C ARG A 133 36.88 -19.95 -8.07
#